data_AF-A0AB33XSZ4-F1
#
_entry.id   AF-A0AB33XSZ4-F1
#
_cell.length_a   1.000
_cell.length_b   1.000
_cell.length_c   1.000
_cell.angle_alpha   90.00
_cell.angle_beta   90.00
_cell.angle_gamma   90.00
#
_symmetry.space_group_name_H-M   'P 1'
#
loop_
_entity.id
_entity.type
_entity.pdbx_description
1 polymer ?
#
loop_
_entity_poly.entity_id
_entity_poly.type
_entity_poly.pdbx_seq_one_letter_code
_entity_poly.pdbx_strand_id
1 'polypeptide(L)'
;MRLTAKQKKFVDSYIADSNATKAALEAGYSKRTARFVGAENLTKPNIKAAIDERMKRIESDKIAKAAEVLQYFTTVLRGEAKETIIVGTPDGAESVENEPSIKDRMAAGRELLKRYPGNDELLNAQLTKIITDIEKTKADVRKSKAEADIMEAKAKLLTDAGAQDRTVIVDDVPEDD
;
A
#
# COMPACT_ATOMS: atom_id res chain seq x y z
N MET A 1 29.71 33.18 3.63
CA MET A 1 30.94 32.51 4.12
C MET A 1 30.82 31.01 3.94
N ARG A 2 31.91 30.32 3.57
CA ARG A 2 31.94 28.87 3.34
C ARG A 2 32.29 28.12 4.64
N LEU A 3 31.65 26.98 4.90
CA LEU A 3 31.96 26.14 6.06
C LEU A 3 33.39 25.58 6.00
N THR A 4 34.07 25.58 7.15
CA THR A 4 35.36 24.89 7.30
C THR A 4 35.19 23.37 7.34
N ALA A 5 36.26 22.61 7.13
CA ALA A 5 36.21 21.14 7.19
C ALA A 5 35.69 20.61 8.53
N LYS A 6 36.12 21.21 9.66
CA LYS A 6 35.63 20.85 11.00
C LYS A 6 34.15 21.15 11.18
N GLN A 7 33.68 22.30 10.68
CA GLN A 7 32.26 22.66 10.76
C GLN A 7 31.40 21.73 9.89
N LYS A 8 31.87 21.34 8.70
CA LYS A 8 31.16 20.33 7.88
C LYS A 8 31.01 19.01 8.63
N LYS A 9 32.10 18.49 9.20
CA LYS A 9 32.08 17.25 9.98
C LYS A 9 31.17 17.35 11.21
N PHE A 10 31.14 18.53 11.86
CA PHE A 10 30.20 18.80 12.95
C PHE A 10 28.74 18.71 12.48
N VAL A 11 28.41 19.32 11.33
CA VAL A 11 27.05 19.25 10.77
C VAL A 11 26.67 17.81 10.43
N ASP A 12 27.57 17.03 9.81
CA ASP A 12 27.33 15.62 9.48
C ASP A 12 27.01 14.78 10.73
N SER A 13 27.89 14.83 11.74
CA SER A 13 27.69 14.11 12.99
C SER A 13 26.46 14.57 13.77
N TYR A 14 26.15 15.88 13.75
CA TYR A 14 25.00 16.41 14.46
C TYR A 14 23.67 15.95 13.83
N ILE A 15 23.60 15.88 12.50
CA ILE A 15 22.41 15.38 11.80
C ILE A 15 22.17 13.89 12.08
N ALA A 16 23.24 13.10 12.20
CA ALA A 16 23.12 11.67 12.48
C ALA A 16 22.57 11.39 13.90
N ASP A 17 23.12 12.05 14.92
CA ASP A 17 22.88 11.68 16.33
C ASP A 17 22.13 12.74 17.16
N SER A 18 21.86 13.93 16.60
CA SER A 18 21.26 15.08 17.29
C SER A 18 21.97 15.51 18.58
N ASN A 19 23.26 15.16 18.74
CA ASN A 19 24.05 15.46 19.93
C ASN A 19 25.21 16.41 19.62
N ALA A 20 25.10 17.66 20.05
CA ALA A 20 26.08 18.71 19.76
C ALA A 20 27.47 18.45 20.36
N THR A 21 27.53 17.86 21.57
CA THR A 21 28.82 17.58 22.23
C THR A 21 29.53 16.44 21.52
N LYS A 22 28.80 15.37 21.18
CA LYS A 22 29.33 14.23 20.42
C LYS A 22 29.79 14.68 19.03
N ALA A 23 28.97 15.45 18.33
CA ALA A 23 29.32 16.01 17.03
C ALA A 23 30.58 16.90 17.07
N ALA A 24 30.76 17.68 18.13
CA ALA A 24 31.99 18.47 18.31
C ALA A 24 33.23 17.58 18.54
N LEU A 25 33.11 16.51 19.31
CA LEU A 25 34.20 15.55 19.49
C LEU A 25 34.60 14.88 18.17
N GLU A 26 33.62 14.39 17.42
CA GLU A 26 33.84 13.72 16.14
C GLU A 26 34.40 14.67 15.07
N ALA A 27 33.99 15.94 15.10
CA ALA A 27 34.54 17.01 14.28
C ALA A 27 36.00 17.40 14.61
N GLY A 28 36.58 16.83 15.67
CA GLY A 28 37.96 17.08 16.07
C GLY A 28 38.15 18.39 16.85
N TYR A 29 37.13 18.82 17.61
CA TYR A 29 37.28 19.85 18.63
C TYR A 29 37.83 19.24 19.93
N SER A 30 38.45 20.08 20.77
CA SER A 30 39.08 19.59 22.01
C SER A 30 38.03 19.01 22.96
N LYS A 31 38.36 17.88 23.60
CA LYS A 31 37.44 17.22 24.55
C LYS A 31 37.01 18.15 25.68
N ARG A 32 37.92 18.99 26.17
CA ARG A 32 37.67 19.95 27.25
C ARG A 32 36.65 21.02 26.86
N THR A 33 36.59 21.41 25.59
CA THR A 33 35.73 22.50 25.11
C THR A 33 34.54 22.02 24.27
N ALA A 34 34.44 20.72 23.96
CA ALA A 34 33.47 20.18 23.01
C ALA A 34 32.02 20.52 23.37
N ARG A 35 31.67 20.53 24.67
CA ARG A 35 30.32 20.91 25.13
C ARG A 35 29.99 22.37 24.77
N PHE A 36 30.92 23.29 25.05
CA PHE A 36 30.73 24.71 24.77
C PHE A 36 30.74 24.99 23.26
N VAL A 37 31.73 24.44 22.55
CA VAL A 37 31.87 24.60 21.10
C VAL A 37 30.68 23.99 20.35
N GLY A 38 30.14 22.87 20.84
CA GLY A 38 28.93 22.27 20.26
C GLY A 38 27.74 23.22 20.34
N ALA A 39 27.48 23.80 21.51
CA ALA A 39 26.41 24.79 21.69
C ALA A 39 26.65 26.05 20.85
N GLU A 40 27.87 26.57 20.84
CA GLU A 40 28.26 27.74 20.05
C GLU A 40 28.12 27.48 18.54
N ASN A 41 28.47 26.29 18.06
CA ASN A 41 28.32 25.97 16.64
C ASN A 41 26.86 25.94 16.20
N LEU A 42 25.92 25.57 17.07
CA LEU A 42 24.49 25.61 16.75
C LEU A 42 23.91 27.03 16.67
N THR A 43 24.56 28.03 17.28
CA THR A 43 24.13 29.43 17.20
C THR A 43 24.72 30.16 16.00
N LYS A 44 25.79 29.63 15.38
CA LYS A 44 26.44 30.23 14.21
C LYS A 44 25.52 30.15 12.97
N PRO A 45 25.14 31.29 12.36
CA PRO A 45 24.17 31.32 11.26
C PRO A 45 24.54 30.43 10.07
N ASN A 46 25.82 30.37 9.71
CA ASN A 46 26.32 29.55 8.60
C ASN A 46 26.24 28.03 8.87
N ILE A 47 26.40 27.61 10.13
CA ILE A 47 26.29 26.21 10.52
C ILE A 47 24.82 25.81 10.62
N LYS A 48 23.99 26.66 11.25
CA LYS A 48 22.54 26.46 11.33
C LYS A 48 21.92 26.34 9.94
N ALA A 49 22.23 27.27 9.03
CA ALA A 49 21.73 27.22 7.65
C ALA A 49 22.12 25.92 6.94
N ALA A 50 23.32 25.39 7.18
CA ALA A 50 23.77 24.14 6.58
C ALA A 50 23.12 22.89 7.19
N ILE A 51 22.81 22.91 8.49
CA ILE A 51 22.00 21.87 9.14
C ILE A 51 20.60 21.88 8.50
N ASP A 52 19.96 23.04 8.44
CA ASP A 52 18.62 23.20 7.86
C ASP A 52 18.58 22.75 6.39
N GLU A 53 19.57 23.14 5.58
CA GLU A 53 19.66 22.76 4.17
C GLU A 53 19.87 21.25 3.99
N ARG A 54 20.67 20.60 4.83
CA ARG A 54 20.84 19.13 4.78
C ARG A 54 19.61 18.40 5.28
N MET A 55 18.97 18.87 6.34
CA MET A 55 17.72 18.29 6.83
C MET A 55 16.61 18.38 5.79
N LYS A 56 16.46 19.53 5.11
CA LYS A 56 15.54 19.70 3.98
C LYS A 56 15.86 18.77 2.81
N ARG A 57 17.15 18.54 2.51
CA ARG A 57 17.55 17.57 1.49
C ARG A 57 17.17 16.15 1.89
N ILE A 58 17.50 15.74 3.10
CA ILE A 58 17.12 14.41 3.63
C ILE A 58 15.60 14.23 3.60
N GLU A 59 14.83 15.24 3.99
CA GLU A 59 13.37 15.22 3.91
C GLU A 59 12.88 15.12 2.46
N SER A 60 13.45 15.91 1.55
CA SER A 60 13.16 15.85 0.12
C SER A 60 13.57 14.53 -0.54
N ASP A 61 14.60 13.85 -0.02
CA ASP A 61 15.08 12.56 -0.54
C ASP A 61 14.27 11.39 0.04
N LYS A 62 13.66 11.56 1.23
CA LYS A 62 12.72 10.58 1.82
C LYS A 62 11.37 10.55 1.10
N ILE A 63 10.97 11.67 0.50
CA ILE A 63 9.69 11.78 -0.21
C ILE A 63 9.95 11.57 -1.69
N ALA A 64 9.37 10.51 -2.26
CA ALA A 64 9.46 10.26 -3.70
C ALA A 64 8.90 11.47 -4.47
N LYS A 65 9.66 11.94 -5.46
CA LYS A 65 9.20 13.04 -6.33
C LYS A 65 8.10 12.53 -7.26
N ALA A 66 7.23 13.43 -7.74
CA ALA A 66 6.15 13.03 -8.66
C ALA A 66 6.65 12.23 -9.88
N ALA A 67 7.81 12.61 -10.45
CA ALA A 67 8.41 11.88 -11.56
C ALA A 67 8.83 10.44 -11.19
N GLU A 68 9.36 10.24 -9.98
CA GLU A 68 9.76 8.93 -9.46
C GLU A 68 8.54 8.03 -9.23
N VAL A 69 7.45 8.59 -8.69
CA VAL A 69 6.18 7.87 -8.53
C VAL A 69 5.62 7.43 -9.89
N LEU A 70 5.66 8.32 -10.89
CA LEU A 70 5.22 7.99 -12.25
C LEU A 70 6.08 6.90 -12.90
N GLN A 71 7.40 6.98 -12.71
CA GLN A 71 8.33 5.97 -13.20
C GLN A 71 8.02 4.61 -12.54
N TYR A 72 7.80 4.58 -11.23
CA TYR A 72 7.43 3.36 -10.52
C TYR A 72 6.09 2.78 -11.00
N PHE A 73 5.04 3.59 -11.16
CA PHE A 73 3.79 3.08 -11.73
C PHE A 73 3.96 2.53 -13.15
N THR A 74 4.87 3.11 -13.94
CA THR A 74 5.19 2.62 -15.27
C THR A 74 5.87 1.24 -15.22
N THR A 75 6.82 1.03 -14.30
CA THR A 75 7.47 -0.29 -14.15
C THR A 75 6.48 -1.36 -13.70
N VAL A 76 5.57 -1.01 -12.78
CA VAL A 76 4.48 -1.89 -12.34
C VAL A 76 3.56 -2.22 -13.52
N LEU A 77 3.09 -1.21 -14.26
CA LEU A 77 2.22 -1.41 -15.43
C LEU A 77 2.86 -2.32 -16.50
N ARG A 78 4.17 -2.21 -16.72
CA ARG A 78 4.93 -3.03 -17.67
C ARG A 78 5.25 -4.44 -17.19
N GLY A 79 5.03 -4.75 -15.90
CA GLY A 79 5.39 -6.03 -15.30
C GLY A 79 6.87 -6.18 -14.96
N GLU A 80 7.62 -5.08 -15.00
CA GLU A 80 9.07 -5.07 -14.73
C GLU A 80 9.37 -5.09 -13.22
N ALA A 81 8.44 -4.62 -12.40
CA ALA A 81 8.55 -4.70 -10.95
C ALA A 81 8.45 -6.17 -10.47
N LYS A 82 9.05 -6.48 -9.33
CA LYS A 82 8.95 -7.80 -8.68
C LYS A 82 8.28 -7.67 -7.32
N GLU A 83 7.41 -8.61 -7.02
CA GLU A 83 6.76 -8.75 -5.72
C GLU A 83 7.03 -10.15 -5.17
N THR A 84 7.33 -10.22 -3.88
CA THR A 84 7.49 -11.50 -3.18
C THR A 84 6.14 -11.93 -2.64
N ILE A 85 5.66 -13.10 -3.08
CA ILE A 85 4.45 -13.72 -2.57
C ILE A 85 4.78 -14.99 -1.81
N ILE A 86 3.98 -15.29 -0.78
CA ILE A 86 4.08 -16.55 -0.05
C ILE A 86 3.11 -17.54 -0.69
N VAL A 87 3.64 -18.68 -1.13
CA VAL A 87 2.87 -19.76 -1.74
C VAL A 87 2.87 -20.97 -0.80
N GLY A 88 1.69 -21.53 -0.53
CA GLY A 88 1.57 -22.76 0.24
C GLY A 88 1.99 -23.97 -0.61
N THR A 89 2.92 -24.77 -0.09
CA THR A 89 3.36 -26.04 -0.66
C THR A 89 2.94 -27.19 0.28
N PRO A 90 2.90 -28.44 -0.19
CA PRO A 90 2.61 -29.59 0.68
C PRO A 90 3.55 -29.71 1.90
N ASP A 91 4.77 -29.17 1.79
CA ASP A 91 5.80 -29.18 2.82
C ASP A 91 5.87 -27.87 3.65
N GLY A 92 4.98 -26.89 3.41
CA GLY A 92 4.92 -25.65 4.17
C GLY A 92 4.56 -24.42 3.35
N ALA A 93 5.33 -23.35 3.50
CA ALA A 93 5.13 -22.10 2.77
C ALA A 93 6.47 -21.58 2.25
N GLU A 94 6.52 -21.23 0.97
CA GLU A 94 7.72 -20.73 0.30
C GLU A 94 7.51 -19.31 -0.22
N SER A 95 8.59 -18.52 -0.22
CA SER A 95 8.59 -17.17 -0.79
C SER A 95 9.04 -17.22 -2.24
N VAL A 96 8.20 -16.75 -3.15
CA VAL A 96 8.46 -16.74 -4.60
C VAL A 96 8.39 -15.30 -5.11
N GLU A 97 9.36 -14.90 -5.94
CA GLU A 97 9.31 -13.61 -6.65
C GLU A 97 8.51 -13.73 -7.94
N ASN A 98 7.47 -12.91 -8.07
CA ASN A 98 6.63 -12.85 -9.24
C ASN A 98 6.53 -11.43 -9.79
N GLU A 99 6.06 -11.31 -11.03
CA GLU A 99 5.65 -10.02 -11.58
C GLU A 99 4.34 -9.55 -10.93
N PRO A 100 4.02 -8.24 -10.98
CA PRO A 100 2.81 -7.71 -10.37
C PRO A 100 1.58 -8.32 -11.04
N SER A 101 0.57 -8.62 -10.24
CA SER A 101 -0.69 -9.17 -10.73
C SER A 101 -1.38 -8.24 -11.74
N ILE A 102 -2.22 -8.79 -12.62
CA ILE A 102 -3.01 -8.01 -13.59
C ILE A 102 -3.81 -6.89 -12.91
N LYS A 103 -4.32 -7.16 -11.70
CA LYS A 103 -5.09 -6.18 -10.92
C LYS A 103 -4.24 -4.97 -10.52
N ASP A 104 -2.98 -5.20 -10.15
CA ASP A 104 -2.05 -4.15 -9.72
C ASP A 104 -1.53 -3.36 -10.92
N ARG A 105 -1.26 -4.04 -12.04
CA ARG A 105 -0.96 -3.37 -13.33
C ARG A 105 -2.11 -2.46 -13.75
N MET A 106 -3.35 -2.95 -13.67
CA MET A 106 -4.54 -2.13 -13.96
C MET A 106 -4.69 -0.94 -13.02
N ALA A 107 -4.36 -1.10 -11.73
CA ALA A 107 -4.40 0.00 -10.77
C ALA A 107 -3.37 1.08 -11.12
N ALA A 108 -2.13 0.68 -11.41
CA ALA A 108 -1.07 1.59 -11.85
C ALA A 108 -1.47 2.33 -13.15
N GLY A 109 -2.05 1.61 -14.13
CA GLY A 109 -2.55 2.22 -15.36
C GLY A 109 -3.64 3.27 -15.12
N ARG A 110 -4.59 3.01 -14.22
CA ARG A 110 -5.62 4.00 -13.84
C ARG A 110 -5.02 5.24 -13.20
N GLU A 111 -4.05 5.09 -12.29
CA GLU A 111 -3.40 6.25 -11.65
C GLU A 111 -2.59 7.10 -12.63
N LEU A 112 -1.94 6.47 -13.61
CA LEU A 112 -1.25 7.17 -14.70
C LEU A 112 -2.23 7.97 -15.58
N LEU A 113 -3.36 7.36 -15.96
CA LEU A 113 -4.38 8.01 -16.79
C LEU A 113 -5.05 9.19 -16.11
N LYS A 114 -5.34 9.11 -14.80
CA LYS A 114 -5.90 10.23 -14.02
C LYS A 114 -5.05 11.49 -14.08
N ARG A 115 -3.73 11.34 -14.24
CA ARG A 115 -2.77 12.45 -14.22
C ARG A 115 -2.45 13.01 -15.61
N TYR A 116 -2.70 12.24 -16.66
CA TYR A 116 -2.58 12.64 -18.06
C TYR A 116 -3.91 12.43 -18.82
N PRO A 117 -4.97 13.21 -18.53
CA PRO A 117 -6.25 13.13 -19.24
C PRO A 117 -6.20 13.61 -20.70
N GLY A 118 -5.02 13.92 -21.25
CA GLY A 118 -4.86 14.78 -22.43
C GLY A 118 -4.08 14.17 -23.59
N ASN A 119 -4.32 12.92 -23.99
CA ASN A 119 -3.80 12.48 -25.29
C ASN A 119 -4.79 11.73 -26.21
N ASP A 120 -6.04 11.55 -25.81
CA ASP A 120 -7.18 11.39 -26.71
C ASP A 120 -8.47 11.43 -25.85
N GLU A 121 -9.28 12.49 -25.99
CA GLU A 121 -10.55 12.62 -25.24
C GLU A 121 -11.49 11.43 -25.53
N LEU A 122 -11.39 10.88 -26.75
CA LEU A 122 -12.09 9.68 -27.19
C LEU A 122 -11.60 8.41 -26.50
N LEU A 123 -10.28 8.23 -26.37
CA LEU A 123 -9.69 7.07 -25.68
C LEU A 123 -10.08 7.08 -24.20
N ASN A 124 -10.10 8.25 -23.57
CA ASN A 124 -10.51 8.40 -22.18
C ASN A 124 -11.99 8.07 -22.00
N ALA A 125 -12.87 8.58 -22.87
CA ALA A 125 -14.30 8.24 -22.84
C ALA A 125 -14.54 6.73 -23.04
N GLN A 126 -13.80 6.11 -23.97
CA GLN A 126 -13.85 4.66 -24.20
C GLN A 126 -13.34 3.86 -23.00
N LEU A 127 -12.22 4.26 -22.40
CA LEU A 127 -11.67 3.62 -21.21
C LEU A 127 -12.62 3.73 -20.01
N THR A 128 -13.20 4.91 -19.77
CA THR A 128 -14.21 5.10 -18.72
C THR A 128 -15.40 4.19 -18.94
N LYS A 129 -15.93 4.12 -20.17
CA LYS A 129 -17.05 3.23 -20.50
C LYS A 129 -16.69 1.76 -20.24
N ILE A 130 -15.53 1.30 -20.70
CA ILE A 130 -15.05 -0.08 -20.47
C ILE A 130 -14.93 -0.37 -18.97
N ILE A 131 -14.41 0.56 -18.17
CA ILE A 131 -14.31 0.40 -16.71
C ILE A 131 -15.70 0.26 -16.09
N THR A 132 -16.65 1.13 -16.45
CA THR A 132 -18.03 1.07 -15.95
C THR A 132 -18.72 -0.24 -16.33
N ASP A 133 -18.52 -0.70 -17.57
CA ASP A 133 -19.08 -1.96 -18.05
C ASP A 133 -18.50 -3.16 -17.29
N ILE A 134 -17.20 -3.16 -16.99
CA ILE A 134 -16.55 -4.19 -16.15
C ILE A 134 -17.12 -4.19 -14.73
N GLU A 135 -17.31 -3.02 -14.12
CA GLU A 135 -17.87 -2.91 -12.77
C GLU A 135 -19.31 -3.41 -12.71
N LYS A 136 -20.13 -3.04 -13.70
CA LYS A 136 -21.50 -3.53 -13.83
C LYS A 136 -21.54 -5.04 -13.99
N THR A 137 -20.70 -5.58 -14.88
CA THR A 137 -20.58 -7.03 -15.10
C THR A 137 -20.18 -7.75 -13.80
N LYS A 138 -19.24 -7.20 -13.02
CA LYS A 138 -18.88 -7.77 -11.71
C LYS A 138 -20.03 -7.74 -10.71
N ALA A 139 -20.84 -6.68 -10.71
CA ALA A 139 -22.03 -6.59 -9.86
C ALA A 139 -23.10 -7.62 -10.28
N ASP A 140 -23.33 -7.76 -11.58
CA ASP A 140 -24.27 -8.73 -12.13
C ASP A 140 -23.85 -10.17 -11.80
N VAL A 141 -22.56 -10.51 -11.93
CA VAL A 141 -22.01 -11.82 -11.53
C VAL A 141 -22.18 -12.09 -10.04
N ARG A 142 -22.03 -11.07 -9.17
CA ARG A 142 -22.27 -11.24 -7.73
C ARG A 142 -23.74 -11.49 -7.43
N LYS A 143 -24.64 -10.77 -8.11
CA LYS A 143 -26.09 -10.94 -7.97
C LYS A 143 -26.53 -12.32 -8.44
N SER A 144 -26.08 -12.76 -9.62
CA SER A 144 -26.41 -14.08 -10.15
C SER A 144 -25.90 -15.20 -9.24
N LYS A 145 -24.71 -15.03 -8.64
CA LYS A 145 -24.19 -15.98 -7.66
C LYS A 145 -25.04 -16.05 -6.39
N ALA A 146 -25.41 -14.89 -5.83
CA ALA A 146 -26.28 -14.85 -4.64
C ALA A 146 -27.68 -15.43 -4.92
N GLU A 147 -28.23 -15.18 -6.11
CA GLU A 147 -29.51 -15.77 -6.54
C GLU A 147 -29.40 -17.30 -6.68
N ALA A 148 -28.30 -17.81 -7.24
CA ALA A 148 -28.04 -19.24 -7.32
C ALA A 148 -27.92 -19.88 -5.93
N ASP A 149 -27.18 -19.27 -5.01
CA ASP A 149 -27.00 -19.76 -3.64
C ASP A 149 -28.37 -19.80 -2.89
N ILE A 150 -29.21 -18.78 -3.06
CA ILE A 150 -30.57 -18.74 -2.49
C ILE A 150 -31.45 -19.84 -3.10
N MET A 151 -31.35 -20.05 -4.41
CA MET A 151 -32.13 -21.07 -5.12
C MET A 151 -31.73 -22.49 -4.68
N GLU A 152 -30.44 -22.75 -4.50
CA GLU A 152 -29.92 -24.01 -3.99
C GLU A 152 -30.38 -24.26 -2.55
N ALA A 153 -30.27 -23.27 -1.67
CA ALA A 153 -30.75 -23.37 -0.29
C ALA A 153 -32.27 -23.62 -0.23
N LYS A 154 -33.05 -22.93 -1.07
CA LYS A 154 -34.50 -23.12 -1.16
C LYS A 154 -34.87 -24.51 -1.68
N ALA A 155 -34.17 -25.01 -2.70
CA ALA A 155 -34.38 -26.35 -3.23
C ALA A 155 -34.12 -27.42 -2.16
N LYS A 156 -33.07 -27.26 -1.36
CA LYS A 156 -32.73 -28.17 -0.26
C LYS A 156 -33.78 -28.20 0.85
N LEU A 157 -34.34 -27.05 1.21
CA LEU A 157 -35.45 -26.96 2.18
C LEU A 157 -36.73 -27.63 1.68
N LEU A 158 -37.03 -27.52 0.38
CA LEU A 158 -38.19 -28.18 -0.24
C LEU A 158 -38.03 -29.71 -0.29
N THR A 159 -36.82 -30.22 -0.54
CA THR A 159 -36.56 -31.66 -0.47
C THR A 159 -36.65 -32.20 0.96
N ASP A 160 -36.24 -31.42 1.96
CA ASP A 160 -36.33 -31.82 3.37
C ASP A 160 -37.78 -31.74 3.91
N ALA A 161 -38.59 -30.77 3.44
CA ALA A 161 -39.99 -30.63 3.83
C ALA A 161 -40.89 -31.74 3.23
N GLY A 162 -40.61 -32.19 2.01
CA GLY A 162 -41.33 -33.31 1.37
C GLY A 162 -41.11 -34.67 2.03
N ALA A 163 -40.10 -34.79 2.92
CA ALA A 163 -39.85 -36.00 3.71
C ALA A 163 -40.62 -36.04 5.05
N GLN A 164 -41.32 -34.95 5.42
CA GLN A 164 -42.07 -34.84 6.70
C GLN A 164 -43.60 -34.90 6.55
N ASP A 165 -44.14 -35.50 5.48
CA ASP A 165 -45.56 -35.85 5.44
C ASP A 165 -45.84 -36.94 6.48
N ARG A 166 -46.24 -36.51 7.67
CA ARG A 166 -46.60 -37.36 8.80
C ARG A 166 -47.84 -38.18 8.45
N THR A 167 -47.69 -39.50 8.39
CA THR A 167 -48.83 -40.42 8.52
C THR A 167 -49.46 -40.21 9.89
N VAL A 168 -50.61 -39.53 9.95
CA VAL A 168 -51.43 -39.43 11.16
C VAL A 168 -52.24 -40.71 11.24
N ILE A 169 -51.86 -41.62 12.13
CA ILE A 169 -52.70 -42.77 12.49
C ILE A 169 -53.82 -42.20 13.36
N VAL A 170 -55.04 -42.24 12.85
CA VAL A 170 -56.25 -41.91 13.61
C VAL A 170 -56.68 -43.21 14.28
N ASP A 171 -56.58 -43.28 15.61
CA ASP A 171 -57.11 -44.41 16.37
C ASP A 171 -58.64 -44.38 16.33
N ASP A 172 -59.25 -45.53 16.02
CA ASP A 172 -60.70 -45.72 15.94
C ASP A 172 -61.38 -45.42 17.29
N VAL A 173 -62.47 -44.67 17.23
CA VAL A 173 -63.36 -44.36 18.36
C VAL A 173 -64.18 -45.61 18.71
N PRO A 174 -64.27 -46.03 19.98
CA PRO A 174 -65.08 -47.19 20.34
C PRO A 174 -66.57 -46.85 20.25
N GLU A 175 -67.34 -47.70 19.58
CA GLU A 175 -68.81 -47.69 19.64
C GLU A 175 -69.24 -48.36 20.95
N ASP A 176 -69.92 -47.59 21.81
CA ASP A 176 -70.60 -48.10 23.00
C ASP A 176 -71.97 -48.69 22.60
N ASP A 177 -72.19 -49.97 22.90
CA ASP A 177 -73.48 -50.70 22.83
C ASP A 177 -74.44 -50.30 23.98
#